data_AF-A0A7X6P5I7-F1
#
_entry.id   AF-A0A7X6P5I7-F1
#
_cell.length_a   1.000
_cell.length_b   1.000
_cell.length_c   1.000
_cell.angle_alpha   90.00
_cell.angle_beta   90.00
_cell.angle_gamma   90.00
#
_symmetry.space_group_name_H-M   'P 1'
#
loop_
_entity.id
_entity.type
_entity.pdbx_description
1 polymer ?
#
loop_
_entity_poly.entity_id
_entity_poly.type
_entity_poly.pdbx_seq_one_letter_code
_entity_poly.pdbx_strand_id
1 'polypeptide(L)'
;ENNWKHQWTDLAKTADDGTAYTYTVREKTAVPGFGTAVTGSEADGWVITNTYVAPTIDTSVEKIWIGGPADKPSIEVELVRDGIVIDTVVLSKENGWRYEWKDIALTDENGNAYSFEVREKTTGIPYIASVDGTIGGGFIIKNTYFEPGKGGQEPKPEAPKAAEAPVKTLAKTGLAQDVITMVAVALIGAGLIPLVRRS
;
A
#
# COMPACT_ATOMS: atom_id res chain seq x y z
N GLU A 1 -21.23 -5.16 -24.11
CA GLU A 1 -19.94 -4.51 -23.79
C GLU A 1 -19.74 -3.34 -24.76
N ASN A 2 -19.25 -2.19 -24.29
CA ASN A 2 -19.07 -0.95 -25.08
C ASN A 2 -17.60 -0.57 -25.27
N ASN A 3 -16.67 -1.51 -25.07
CA ASN A 3 -15.23 -1.27 -25.14
C ASN A 3 -14.75 -0.08 -24.27
N TRP A 4 -15.37 0.14 -23.11
CA TRP A 4 -15.04 1.23 -22.18
C TRP A 4 -15.12 2.62 -22.82
N LYS A 5 -16.07 2.80 -23.75
CA LYS A 5 -16.34 4.08 -24.42
C LYS A 5 -17.81 4.46 -24.29
N HIS A 6 -18.05 5.75 -24.13
CA HIS A 6 -19.39 6.31 -24.08
C HIS A 6 -19.41 7.68 -24.75
N GLN A 7 -20.56 8.02 -25.34
CA GLN A 7 -20.80 9.32 -25.95
C GLN A 7 -22.19 9.81 -25.52
N TRP A 8 -22.23 10.99 -24.91
CA TRP A 8 -23.47 11.71 -24.70
C TRP A 8 -23.78 12.53 -25.95
N THR A 9 -25.01 12.44 -26.45
CA THR A 9 -25.52 13.28 -27.54
C THR A 9 -26.57 14.24 -27.01
N ASP A 10 -26.90 15.26 -27.82
CA ASP A 10 -28.03 16.16 -27.57
C ASP A 10 -27.92 16.96 -26.26
N LEU A 11 -26.68 17.33 -25.89
CA LEU A 11 -26.38 18.18 -24.76
C LEU A 11 -26.60 19.67 -25.11
N ALA A 12 -27.29 20.39 -24.24
CA ALA A 12 -27.54 21.82 -24.40
C ALA A 12 -26.23 22.61 -24.30
N LYS A 13 -25.91 23.46 -25.28
CA LYS A 13 -24.68 24.27 -25.23
C LYS A 13 -24.81 25.49 -24.33
N THR A 14 -26.02 26.00 -24.19
CA THR A 14 -26.33 27.22 -23.43
C THR A 14 -27.57 27.00 -22.57
N ALA A 15 -27.64 27.72 -21.46
CA ALA A 15 -28.87 27.90 -20.69
C ALA A 15 -29.88 28.76 -21.46
N ASP A 16 -31.10 28.87 -20.94
CA ASP A 16 -32.20 29.65 -21.55
C ASP A 16 -31.85 31.15 -21.69
N ASP A 17 -30.95 31.66 -20.86
CA ASP A 17 -30.45 33.05 -20.89
C ASP A 17 -29.27 33.27 -21.85
N GLY A 18 -28.83 32.23 -22.56
CA GLY A 18 -27.68 32.26 -23.47
C GLY A 18 -26.32 32.01 -22.83
N THR A 19 -26.24 31.80 -21.51
CA THR A 19 -24.98 31.48 -20.81
C THR A 19 -24.47 30.10 -21.22
N ALA A 20 -23.21 29.98 -21.64
CA ALA A 20 -22.63 28.70 -22.03
C ALA A 20 -22.49 27.75 -20.83
N TYR A 21 -22.86 26.48 -21.03
CA TYR A 21 -22.54 25.42 -20.07
C TYR A 21 -21.08 25.01 -20.22
N THR A 22 -20.44 24.74 -19.08
CA THR A 22 -19.20 23.96 -19.05
C THR A 22 -19.51 22.57 -18.54
N TYR A 23 -19.14 21.55 -19.32
CA TYR A 23 -19.32 20.17 -18.94
C TYR A 23 -18.06 19.60 -18.29
N THR A 24 -18.27 18.82 -17.23
CA THR A 24 -17.22 18.05 -16.56
C THR A 24 -17.66 16.59 -16.44
N VAL A 25 -16.68 15.69 -16.47
CA VAL A 25 -16.88 14.25 -16.31
C VAL A 25 -16.29 13.83 -14.96
N ARG A 26 -17.00 12.96 -14.24
CA ARG A 26 -16.48 12.26 -13.07
C ARG A 26 -16.94 10.81 -13.06
N GLU A 27 -16.10 9.94 -12.53
CA GLU A 27 -16.51 8.60 -12.14
C GLU A 27 -17.39 8.72 -10.88
N LYS A 28 -18.61 8.15 -10.93
CA LYS A 28 -19.54 8.25 -9.80
C LYS A 28 -19.21 7.27 -8.68
N THR A 29 -18.73 6.09 -9.04
CA THR A 29 -18.53 4.98 -8.10
C THR A 29 -17.04 4.78 -7.90
N ALA A 30 -16.57 4.95 -6.66
CA ALA A 30 -15.20 4.60 -6.33
C ALA A 30 -15.01 3.08 -6.46
N VAL A 31 -13.91 2.68 -7.09
CA VAL A 31 -13.51 1.27 -7.19
C VAL A 31 -12.52 0.99 -6.06
N PRO A 32 -12.85 0.13 -5.07
CA PRO A 32 -11.93 -0.19 -3.98
C PRO A 32 -10.58 -0.68 -4.50
N GLY A 33 -9.48 -0.13 -3.96
CA GLY A 33 -8.11 -0.46 -4.39
C GLY A 33 -7.63 0.26 -5.65
N PHE A 34 -8.39 1.22 -6.18
CA PHE A 34 -7.99 2.04 -7.31
C PHE A 34 -8.14 3.54 -7.01
N GLY A 35 -7.19 4.33 -7.50
CA GLY A 35 -7.29 5.78 -7.60
C GLY A 35 -7.80 6.19 -8.98
N THR A 36 -8.63 7.23 -9.04
CA THR A 36 -9.25 7.70 -10.27
C THR A 36 -8.66 9.06 -10.69
N ALA A 37 -8.35 9.21 -11.98
CA ALA A 37 -8.00 10.48 -12.60
C ALA A 37 -8.89 10.74 -13.82
N VAL A 38 -9.30 12.00 -14.03
CA VAL A 38 -10.02 12.43 -15.22
C VAL A 38 -9.16 13.46 -15.96
N THR A 39 -8.92 13.21 -17.25
CA THR A 39 -8.13 14.10 -18.12
C THR A 39 -8.90 14.38 -19.41
N GLY A 40 -8.47 15.43 -20.13
CA GLY A 40 -9.09 15.83 -21.39
C GLY A 40 -9.98 17.06 -21.28
N SER A 41 -10.84 17.24 -22.27
CA SER A 41 -11.69 18.42 -22.43
C SER A 41 -12.94 18.09 -23.25
N GLU A 42 -13.88 19.03 -23.38
CA GLU A 42 -15.01 18.87 -24.29
C GLU A 42 -14.57 18.77 -25.76
N ALA A 43 -13.49 19.47 -26.15
CA ALA A 43 -13.00 19.47 -27.53
C ALA A 43 -12.26 18.16 -27.88
N ASP A 44 -11.48 17.64 -26.94
CA ASP A 44 -10.61 16.47 -27.16
C ASP A 44 -11.24 15.15 -26.70
N GLY A 45 -12.36 15.25 -25.98
CA GLY A 45 -12.95 14.14 -25.23
C GLY A 45 -12.31 13.96 -23.85
N TRP A 46 -13.00 13.18 -23.01
CA TRP A 46 -12.57 12.88 -21.64
C TRP A 46 -12.07 11.45 -21.53
N VAL A 47 -11.01 11.25 -20.76
CA VAL A 47 -10.47 9.93 -20.40
C VAL A 47 -10.50 9.79 -18.89
N ILE A 48 -11.15 8.73 -18.41
CA ILE A 48 -11.12 8.30 -17.01
C ILE A 48 -10.07 7.19 -16.90
N THR A 49 -9.08 7.38 -16.03
CA THR A 49 -8.02 6.40 -15.76
C THR A 49 -8.14 5.92 -14.32
N ASN A 50 -8.34 4.61 -14.16
CA ASN A 50 -8.29 3.93 -12.86
C ASN A 50 -6.92 3.28 -12.70
N THR A 51 -6.21 3.65 -11.64
CA THR A 51 -4.85 3.18 -11.33
C THR A 51 -4.89 2.34 -10.07
N TYR A 52 -4.36 1.12 -10.11
CA TYR A 52 -4.29 0.25 -8.94
C TYR A 52 -3.43 0.89 -7.84
N VAL A 53 -3.90 0.79 -6.60
CA VAL A 53 -3.19 1.25 -5.41
C VAL A 53 -2.82 0.03 -4.58
N ALA A 54 -1.53 -0.26 -4.48
CA ALA A 54 -1.04 -1.40 -3.70
C ALA A 54 -1.43 -1.23 -2.23
N PRO A 55 -2.06 -2.25 -1.59
CA PRO A 55 -2.32 -2.22 -0.17
C PRO A 55 -1.00 -2.23 0.60
N THR A 56 -0.95 -1.45 1.67
CA THR A 56 0.20 -1.38 2.56
C THR A 56 -0.11 -2.01 3.92
N ILE A 57 0.95 -2.37 4.65
CA ILE A 57 0.85 -2.85 6.03
C ILE A 57 1.98 -2.29 6.88
N ASP A 58 1.68 -2.06 8.15
CA ASP A 58 2.69 -1.82 9.18
C ASP A 58 3.08 -3.17 9.80
N THR A 59 4.38 -3.42 9.94
CA THR A 59 4.91 -4.66 10.49
C THR A 59 6.02 -4.38 11.49
N SER A 60 6.38 -5.36 12.31
CA SER A 60 7.40 -5.16 13.35
C SER A 60 8.34 -6.34 13.45
N VAL A 61 9.49 -6.10 14.05
CA VAL A 61 10.42 -7.15 14.50
C VAL A 61 10.76 -6.94 15.97
N GLU A 62 10.82 -8.03 16.72
CA GLU A 62 11.37 -8.06 18.07
C GLU A 62 12.48 -9.11 18.19
N LYS A 63 13.47 -8.83 19.04
CA LYS A 63 14.54 -9.79 19.36
C LYS A 63 14.43 -10.29 20.80
N ILE A 64 14.42 -11.61 20.92
CA ILE A 64 14.43 -12.36 22.17
C ILE A 64 15.78 -13.05 22.34
N TRP A 65 16.40 -12.84 23.49
CA TRP A 65 17.61 -13.55 23.88
C TRP A 65 17.28 -14.67 24.87
N ILE A 66 17.72 -15.90 24.58
CA ILE A 66 17.53 -17.07 25.43
C ILE A 66 18.89 -17.45 26.03
N GLY A 67 19.06 -17.17 27.32
CA GLY A 67 20.30 -17.44 28.06
C GLY A 67 21.47 -16.48 27.76
N GLY A 68 22.67 -16.92 28.15
CA GLY A 68 23.93 -16.19 27.96
C GLY A 68 24.17 -15.05 28.94
N PRO A 69 25.29 -14.31 28.78
CA PRO A 69 25.68 -13.20 29.64
C PRO A 69 24.61 -12.11 29.72
N ALA A 70 24.54 -11.36 30.83
CA ALA A 70 23.53 -10.30 30.98
C ALA A 70 23.64 -9.20 29.92
N ASP A 71 24.87 -8.88 29.50
CA ASP A 71 25.13 -7.92 28.44
C ASP A 71 24.87 -8.53 27.06
N LYS A 72 24.18 -7.79 26.19
CA LYS A 72 23.69 -8.27 24.89
C LYS A 72 24.11 -7.30 23.77
N PRO A 73 24.72 -7.80 22.68
CA PRO A 73 25.21 -6.95 21.60
C PRO A 73 24.07 -6.49 20.70
N SER A 74 24.18 -5.29 20.12
CA SER A 74 23.26 -4.83 19.07
C SER A 74 23.35 -5.76 17.84
N ILE A 75 22.25 -5.86 17.10
CA ILE A 75 22.18 -6.69 15.88
C ILE A 75 21.66 -5.88 14.70
N GLU A 76 22.15 -6.22 13.50
CA GLU A 76 21.61 -5.72 12.23
C GLU A 76 20.57 -6.71 11.69
N VAL A 77 19.39 -6.18 11.35
CA VAL A 77 18.24 -6.93 10.86
C VAL A 77 17.82 -6.38 9.49
N GLU A 78 17.66 -7.26 8.51
CA GLU A 78 17.26 -6.93 7.15
C GLU A 78 15.81 -7.36 6.91
N LEU A 79 14.99 -6.45 6.36
CA LEU A 79 13.70 -6.80 5.77
C LEU A 79 13.92 -7.09 4.28
N VAL A 80 13.54 -8.27 3.85
CA VAL A 80 13.79 -8.78 2.50
C VAL A 80 12.46 -8.97 1.78
N ARG A 81 12.35 -8.43 0.57
CA ARG A 81 11.19 -8.55 -0.32
C ARG A 81 11.62 -9.23 -1.61
N ASP A 82 11.03 -10.39 -1.91
CA ASP A 82 11.40 -11.22 -3.08
C ASP A 82 12.91 -11.48 -3.21
N GLY A 83 13.57 -11.74 -2.07
CA GLY A 83 15.01 -11.97 -2.01
C GLY A 83 15.87 -10.71 -2.09
N ILE A 84 15.28 -9.52 -2.23
CA ILE A 84 15.97 -8.23 -2.26
C ILE A 84 15.83 -7.53 -0.90
N VAL A 85 16.95 -7.08 -0.32
CA VAL A 85 16.92 -6.27 0.91
C VAL A 85 16.27 -4.92 0.60
N ILE A 86 15.18 -4.60 1.29
CA ILE A 86 14.46 -3.33 1.12
C ILE A 86 14.68 -2.37 2.29
N ASP A 87 15.11 -2.88 3.45
CA ASP A 87 15.53 -2.05 4.58
C ASP A 87 16.51 -2.80 5.50
N THR A 88 17.30 -2.06 6.27
CA THR A 88 18.23 -2.59 7.28
C THR A 88 18.18 -1.73 8.54
N VAL A 89 17.94 -2.38 9.68
CA VAL A 89 17.72 -1.71 10.97
C VAL A 89 18.61 -2.30 12.06
N VAL A 90 18.90 -1.50 13.08
CA VAL A 90 19.67 -1.95 14.24
C VAL A 90 18.73 -2.15 15.42
N LEU A 91 18.73 -3.36 15.99
CA LEU A 91 18.07 -3.63 17.27
C LEU A 91 19.13 -3.54 18.37
N SER A 92 18.83 -2.80 19.44
CA SER A 92 19.74 -2.57 20.57
C SER A 92 18.98 -2.57 21.90
N LYS A 93 19.71 -2.52 23.01
CA LYS A 93 19.10 -2.35 24.33
C LYS A 93 18.32 -1.03 24.44
N GLU A 94 18.74 0.01 23.72
CA GLU A 94 18.15 1.35 23.81
C GLU A 94 16.75 1.40 23.19
N ASN A 95 16.54 0.66 22.09
CA ASN A 95 15.22 0.53 21.46
C ASN A 95 14.43 -0.69 21.96
N GLY A 96 14.87 -1.30 23.07
CA GLY A 96 14.21 -2.47 23.64
C GLY A 96 14.19 -3.66 22.69
N TRP A 97 15.14 -3.74 21.76
CA TRP A 97 15.27 -4.79 20.76
C TRP A 97 14.06 -4.89 19.82
N ARG A 98 13.48 -3.74 19.46
CA ARG A 98 12.26 -3.66 18.64
C ARG A 98 12.40 -2.63 17.54
N TYR A 99 11.73 -2.90 16.42
CA TYR A 99 11.57 -1.95 15.33
C TYR A 99 10.23 -2.16 14.62
N GLU A 100 9.70 -1.10 14.02
CA GLU A 100 8.45 -1.09 13.26
C GLU A 100 8.71 -0.49 11.88
N TRP A 101 8.37 -1.26 10.83
CA TRP A 101 8.30 -0.76 9.46
C TRP A 101 6.88 -0.34 9.13
N LYS A 102 6.73 0.78 8.43
CA LYS A 102 5.43 1.33 8.07
C LYS A 102 5.22 1.33 6.57
N ASP A 103 3.94 1.31 6.19
CA ASP A 103 3.50 1.48 4.81
C ASP A 103 4.17 0.51 3.82
N ILE A 104 4.40 -0.74 4.24
CA ILE A 104 5.03 -1.76 3.39
C ILE A 104 4.02 -2.24 2.35
N ALA A 105 4.24 -1.89 1.09
CA ALA A 105 3.42 -2.36 -0.03
C ALA A 105 3.47 -3.89 -0.13
N LEU A 106 2.29 -4.53 -0.19
CA LEU A 106 2.13 -5.98 -0.23
C LEU A 106 2.11 -6.56 -1.64
N THR A 107 1.93 -5.72 -2.66
CA THR A 107 1.82 -6.13 -4.06
C THR A 107 2.58 -5.18 -4.98
N ASP A 108 2.93 -5.67 -6.17
CA ASP A 108 3.42 -4.85 -7.27
C ASP A 108 2.29 -4.03 -7.94
N GLU A 109 2.63 -3.21 -8.92
CA GLU A 109 1.68 -2.37 -9.69
C GLU A 109 0.63 -3.19 -10.45
N ASN A 110 0.87 -4.47 -10.68
CA ASN A 110 -0.05 -5.39 -11.34
C ASN A 110 -0.90 -6.21 -10.35
N GLY A 111 -0.74 -5.99 -9.04
CA GLY A 111 -1.44 -6.72 -7.99
C GLY A 111 -0.87 -8.11 -7.71
N ASN A 112 0.37 -8.42 -8.13
CA ASN A 112 1.05 -9.65 -7.72
C ASN A 112 1.61 -9.49 -6.31
N ALA A 113 1.36 -10.46 -5.44
CA ALA A 113 1.82 -10.43 -4.06
C ALA A 113 3.33 -10.59 -3.95
N TYR A 114 3.94 -9.82 -3.05
CA TYR A 114 5.33 -9.96 -2.65
C TYR A 114 5.51 -11.05 -1.59
N SER A 115 6.69 -11.67 -1.58
CA SER A 115 7.18 -12.51 -0.49
C SER A 115 8.08 -11.71 0.45
N PHE A 116 7.98 -11.98 1.75
CA PHE A 116 8.74 -11.25 2.78
C PHE A 116 9.46 -12.20 3.73
N GLU A 117 10.70 -11.83 4.07
CA GLU A 117 11.53 -12.51 5.06
C GLU A 117 12.25 -11.48 5.93
N VAL A 118 12.65 -11.90 7.13
CA VAL A 118 13.55 -11.14 8.00
C VAL A 118 14.85 -11.92 8.19
N ARG A 119 16.00 -11.25 8.07
CA ARG A 119 17.33 -11.86 8.25
C ARG A 119 18.12 -11.12 9.31
N GLU A 120 18.79 -11.86 10.19
CA GLU A 120 19.81 -11.31 11.09
C GLU A 120 21.17 -11.45 10.43
N LYS A 121 21.84 -10.33 10.16
CA LYS A 121 23.08 -10.32 9.37
C LYS A 121 24.28 -10.89 10.12
N THR A 122 24.26 -10.86 11.45
CA THR A 122 25.35 -11.37 12.29
C THR A 122 24.79 -12.30 13.34
N THR A 123 24.90 -13.60 13.09
CA THR A 123 24.75 -14.61 14.13
C THR A 123 26.08 -15.34 14.28
N GLY A 124 26.85 -14.95 15.29
CA GLY A 124 28.11 -15.62 15.63
C GLY A 124 27.95 -16.58 16.79
N ILE A 125 28.83 -17.58 16.89
CA ILE A 125 29.05 -18.32 18.14
C ILE A 125 29.30 -17.29 19.25
N PRO A 126 28.62 -17.37 20.41
CA PRO A 126 27.92 -18.53 20.98
C PRO A 126 26.40 -18.56 20.80
N TYR A 127 25.82 -17.90 19.80
CA TYR A 127 24.37 -17.85 19.60
C TYR A 127 23.90 -18.60 18.35
N ILE A 128 22.69 -19.16 18.45
CA ILE A 128 21.96 -19.77 17.33
C ILE A 128 20.68 -18.96 17.13
N ALA A 129 20.51 -18.43 15.93
CA ALA A 129 19.35 -17.61 15.56
C ALA A 129 18.23 -18.47 14.96
N SER A 130 17.00 -18.14 15.30
CA SER A 130 15.81 -18.55 14.56
C SER A 130 14.91 -17.33 14.33
N VAL A 131 14.18 -17.34 13.22
CA VAL A 131 13.22 -16.28 12.88
C VAL A 131 11.86 -16.92 12.70
N ASP A 132 10.88 -16.42 13.44
CA ASP A 132 9.46 -16.78 13.34
C ASP A 132 8.64 -15.56 12.90
N GLY A 133 7.45 -15.79 12.35
CA GLY A 133 6.48 -14.73 12.07
C GLY A 133 6.16 -14.53 10.58
N THR A 134 5.36 -13.51 10.30
CA THR A 134 4.90 -13.16 8.95
C THR A 134 4.78 -11.65 8.80
N ILE A 135 4.69 -11.15 7.57
CA ILE A 135 4.55 -9.71 7.31
C ILE A 135 3.32 -9.10 8.03
N GLY A 136 2.21 -9.85 8.15
CA GLY A 136 1.01 -9.38 8.85
C GLY A 136 0.97 -9.67 10.35
N GLY A 137 1.79 -10.60 10.84
CA GLY A 137 1.86 -10.95 12.26
C GLY A 137 3.02 -10.33 13.02
N GLY A 138 3.96 -9.69 12.31
CA GLY A 138 5.27 -9.30 12.83
C GLY A 138 6.23 -10.49 12.87
N PHE A 139 7.49 -10.18 13.14
CA PHE A 139 8.61 -11.12 13.18
C PHE A 139 9.25 -11.19 14.57
N ILE A 140 9.69 -12.38 14.95
CA ILE A 140 10.41 -12.61 16.20
C ILE A 140 11.73 -13.29 15.87
N ILE A 141 12.82 -12.65 16.23
CA ILE A 141 14.17 -13.23 16.15
C ILE A 141 14.54 -13.77 17.52
N LYS A 142 14.89 -15.05 17.62
CA LYS A 142 15.36 -15.68 18.86
C LYS A 142 16.83 -16.05 18.74
N ASN A 143 17.68 -15.53 19.62
CA ASN A 143 19.05 -16.03 19.77
C ASN A 143 19.17 -16.88 21.02
N THR A 144 19.47 -18.16 20.83
CA THR A 144 19.71 -19.11 21.91
C THR A 144 21.20 -19.24 22.15
N TYR A 145 21.62 -18.94 23.38
CA TYR A 145 23.01 -19.07 23.82
C TYR A 145 23.38 -20.55 23.98
N PHE A 146 24.57 -20.89 23.50
CA PHE A 146 25.18 -22.20 23.65
C PHE A 146 26.58 -22.05 24.23
N GLU A 147 26.89 -22.71 25.36
CA GLU A 147 28.22 -22.68 25.97
C GLU A 147 29.22 -23.50 25.13
N PRO A 148 30.21 -22.88 24.47
CA PRO A 148 31.22 -23.62 23.73
C PRO A 148 32.08 -24.43 24.73
N GLY A 149 32.17 -25.75 24.52
CA GLY A 149 33.08 -26.62 25.28
C GLY A 149 32.46 -27.50 26.38
N LYS A 150 31.14 -27.43 26.63
CA LYS A 150 30.44 -28.41 27.49
C LYS A 150 29.52 -29.33 26.69
N GLY A 151 30.10 -30.22 25.88
CA GLY A 151 29.47 -31.46 25.39
C GLY A 151 28.08 -31.42 24.73
N GLY A 152 27.52 -30.24 24.48
CA GLY A 152 26.22 -30.11 23.82
C GLY A 152 26.38 -30.27 22.31
N GLN A 153 25.50 -31.06 21.71
CA GLN A 153 25.46 -31.25 20.27
C GLN A 153 25.03 -29.94 19.60
N GLU A 154 25.75 -29.52 18.55
CA GLU A 154 25.37 -28.39 17.71
C GLU A 154 23.94 -28.60 17.17
N PRO A 155 22.97 -27.75 17.53
CA PRO A 155 21.64 -27.79 16.94
C PRO A 155 21.73 -27.46 15.46
N LYS A 156 21.26 -28.38 14.62
CA LYS A 156 21.10 -28.15 13.18
C LYS A 156 20.13 -26.97 12.97
N PRO A 157 20.47 -25.96 12.16
CA PRO A 157 19.54 -24.88 11.83
C PRO A 157 18.24 -25.45 11.29
N GLU A 158 17.10 -25.12 11.92
CA GLU A 158 15.80 -25.39 11.32
C GLU A 158 15.61 -24.44 10.15
N ALA A 159 15.25 -25.01 8.99
CA ALA A 159 14.95 -24.23 7.80
C ALA A 159 13.79 -23.26 8.10
N PRO A 160 13.81 -22.03 7.57
CA PRO A 160 12.70 -21.10 7.68
C PRO A 160 11.41 -21.79 7.24
N LYS A 161 10.38 -21.70 8.08
CA LYS A 161 9.05 -22.21 7.74
C LYS A 161 8.52 -21.37 6.56
N ALA A 162 8.21 -22.03 5.45
CA ALA A 162 7.70 -21.37 4.25
C ALA A 162 6.47 -20.52 4.60
N ALA A 163 6.50 -19.23 4.26
CA ALA A 163 5.36 -18.34 4.42
C ALA A 163 4.19 -18.84 3.56
N GLU A 164 3.01 -18.97 4.15
CA GLU A 164 1.79 -19.27 3.41
C GLU A 164 1.39 -18.06 2.55
N ALA A 165 1.18 -18.31 1.26
CA ALA A 165 0.82 -17.26 0.31
C ALA A 165 -0.54 -16.62 0.66
N PRO A 166 -0.68 -15.29 0.54
CA PRO A 166 -1.97 -14.65 0.70
C PRO A 166 -2.95 -15.14 -0.37
N VAL A 167 -4.16 -15.52 0.09
CA VAL A 167 -5.26 -15.98 -0.77
C VAL A 167 -5.70 -14.82 -1.68
N LYS A 168 -5.60 -15.02 -2.99
CA LYS A 168 -6.13 -14.08 -4.00
C LYS A 168 -7.66 -13.98 -3.89
N THR A 169 -8.17 -12.88 -3.38
CA THR A 169 -9.55 -12.43 -3.61
C THR A 169 -9.54 -11.08 -4.29
N LEU A 170 -9.34 -11.08 -5.60
CA LEU A 170 -9.64 -9.93 -6.45
C LEU A 170 -11.11 -9.99 -6.83
N ALA A 171 -11.86 -8.95 -6.50
CA ALA A 171 -13.17 -8.75 -7.10
C ALA A 171 -12.96 -8.52 -8.61
N LYS A 172 -13.42 -9.45 -9.45
CA LYS A 172 -13.60 -9.17 -10.87
C LYS A 172 -14.75 -8.18 -11.00
N THR A 173 -14.46 -6.90 -11.19
CA THR A 173 -15.47 -5.94 -11.62
C THR A 173 -15.68 -6.06 -13.12
N GLY A 174 -16.40 -7.12 -13.50
CA GLY A 174 -17.22 -7.12 -14.70
C GLY A 174 -18.65 -6.82 -14.26
N LEU A 175 -18.96 -5.56 -13.96
CA LEU A 175 -20.34 -5.13 -13.76
C LEU A 175 -20.66 -4.04 -14.76
N ALA A 176 -21.45 -4.43 -15.76
CA ALA A 176 -22.08 -3.55 -16.71
C ALA A 176 -22.98 -2.52 -16.02
N GLN A 177 -23.07 -1.35 -16.65
CA GLN A 177 -23.79 -0.11 -16.26
C GLN A 177 -22.99 0.84 -15.37
N ASP A 178 -21.87 1.33 -15.90
CA ASP A 178 -21.14 2.49 -15.37
C ASP A 178 -22.04 3.73 -15.37
N VAL A 179 -22.30 4.28 -14.19
CA VAL A 179 -22.97 5.57 -14.05
C VAL A 179 -21.91 6.66 -14.10
N ILE A 180 -21.32 6.92 -15.27
CA ILE A 180 -20.51 8.14 -15.45
C ILE A 180 -21.46 9.33 -15.41
N THR A 181 -21.29 10.21 -14.42
CA THR A 181 -22.18 11.37 -14.28
C THR A 181 -21.50 12.59 -14.85
N MET A 182 -22.11 13.20 -15.85
CA MET A 182 -21.71 14.49 -16.37
C MET A 182 -22.42 15.59 -15.58
N VAL A 183 -21.69 16.62 -15.14
CA VAL A 183 -22.27 17.78 -14.47
C VAL A 183 -22.06 19.00 -15.34
N ALA A 184 -23.16 19.68 -15.70
CA ALA A 184 -23.16 20.97 -16.36
C ALA A 184 -23.14 22.07 -15.31
N VAL A 185 -22.22 23.02 -15.42
CA VAL A 185 -22.17 24.20 -14.54
C VAL A 185 -22.27 25.45 -15.40
N ALA A 186 -23.24 26.31 -15.11
CA ALA A 186 -23.32 27.67 -15.63
C ALA A 186 -22.62 28.61 -14.63
N LEU A 187 -21.53 29.24 -15.05
CA LEU A 187 -20.85 30.24 -14.22
C LEU A 187 -21.57 31.58 -14.39
N ILE A 188 -22.49 31.88 -13.47
CA ILE A 188 -23.11 33.19 -13.38
C ILE A 188 -22.11 34.12 -12.70
N GLY A 189 -21.45 34.98 -13.49
CA GLY A 189 -20.76 36.15 -12.94
C GLY A 189 -21.78 36.98 -12.17
N ALA A 190 -21.53 37.22 -10.88
CA ALA A 190 -22.40 38.00 -10.02
C ALA A 190 -22.51 39.46 -10.52
N GLY A 191 -23.46 39.71 -11.42
CA GLY A 191 -24.01 41.03 -11.68
C GLY A 191 -25.11 41.31 -10.66
N LEU A 192 -24.82 42.15 -9.67
CA LEU A 192 -25.82 42.66 -8.75
C LEU A 192 -26.87 43.51 -9.51
N ILE A 193 -28.13 43.21 -9.21
CA ILE A 193 -29.41 43.72 -9.76
C ILE A 193 -29.59 45.25 -9.50
N PRO A 194 -30.33 45.98 -10.35
CA PRO A 194 -30.45 47.45 -10.30
C PRO A 194 -31.62 47.93 -9.41
N LEU A 195 -31.47 49.08 -8.73
CA LEU A 195 -32.59 50.00 -8.42
C LEU A 195 -32.10 51.32 -7.80
N VAL A 196 -32.23 52.46 -8.50
CA VAL A 196 -32.66 53.72 -7.84
C VAL A 196 -33.58 54.49 -8.78
N ARG A 197 -34.86 54.52 -8.41
CA ARG A 197 -35.86 55.49 -8.86
C ARG A 197 -35.76 56.70 -7.92
N ARG A 198 -35.77 57.94 -8.41
CA ARG A 198 -36.28 59.09 -7.64
C ARG A 198 -36.62 60.29 -8.53
N SER A 199 -37.82 60.79 -8.25
CA SER A 199 -38.55 62.04 -8.60
C SER A 199 -38.12 62.84 -9.82
#